data_AF-A0A6L6ZZD4-F1
#
_entry.id   AF-A0A6L6ZZD4-F1
#
_cell.length_a   1.000
_cell.length_b   1.000
_cell.length_c   1.000
_cell.angle_alpha   90.00
_cell.angle_beta   90.00
_cell.angle_gamma   90.00
#
_symmetry.space_group_name_H-M   'P 1'
#
loop_
_entity.id
_entity.type
_entity.pdbx_description
1 polymer ?
#
loop_
_entity_poly.entity_id
_entity_poly.type
_entity_poly.pdbx_seq_one_letter_code
_entity_poly.pdbx_strand_id
1 'polypeptide(L)'
;MNKIYALKYSYITGGLIAVSELARKVTTGTRKKLFTILVALSAAGIITPAMAAEMTIDKVWTRDYLDLAQNKGQFKAGATDIEIQLKDGTTLKFPEVEIPDFSPASNKGATTSIGGAFSVTASHNGTTHHAIATQSWGQTDYKAINRMTKGDFAVQRLDKFVVETTGATDSVDFNMNSD
;
A
#
# COMPACT_ATOMS: atom_id res chain seq x y z
N MET A 1 42.38 59.75 -4.88
CA MET A 1 41.50 58.72 -5.50
C MET A 1 40.05 59.12 -5.26
N ASN A 2 39.33 59.53 -6.31
CA ASN A 2 37.92 59.92 -6.25
C ASN A 2 37.03 58.69 -6.10
N LYS A 3 36.16 58.67 -5.09
CA LYS A 3 35.15 57.62 -4.95
C LYS A 3 33.87 58.12 -5.62
N ILE A 4 33.48 57.48 -6.72
CA ILE A 4 32.27 57.84 -7.46
C ILE A 4 31.08 57.15 -6.78
N TYR A 5 30.12 57.95 -6.30
CA TYR A 5 28.92 57.51 -5.61
C TYR A 5 27.69 58.11 -6.31
N ALA A 6 26.59 57.35 -6.36
CA ALA A 6 25.31 57.82 -6.88
C ALA A 6 24.32 58.04 -5.73
N LEU A 7 23.57 59.15 -5.76
CA LEU A 7 22.46 59.37 -4.83
C LEU A 7 21.22 58.58 -5.30
N LYS A 8 20.69 57.70 -4.45
CA LYS A 8 19.44 56.97 -4.70
C LYS A 8 18.46 57.21 -3.58
N TYR A 9 17.17 57.32 -3.92
CA TYR A 9 16.11 57.50 -2.94
C TYR A 9 15.88 56.21 -2.15
N SER A 10 15.90 56.32 -0.83
CA SER A 10 15.59 55.22 0.10
C SER A 10 14.27 55.53 0.81
N TYR A 11 13.29 54.66 0.60
CA TYR A 11 11.97 54.79 1.22
C TYR A 11 12.00 54.54 2.74
N ILE A 12 12.99 53.78 3.23
CA ILE A 12 13.13 53.46 4.66
C ILE A 12 13.59 54.70 5.43
N THR A 13 14.48 55.49 4.84
CA THR A 13 15.02 56.72 5.45
C THR A 13 14.29 57.97 4.97
N GLY A 14 13.31 57.84 4.06
CA GLY A 14 12.51 58.95 3.54
C GLY A 14 13.28 59.97 2.69
N GLY A 15 14.48 59.64 2.20
CA GLY A 15 15.39 60.62 1.58
C GLY A 15 16.46 60.02 0.66
N LEU A 16 17.24 60.88 0.00
CA LEU A 16 18.35 60.48 -0.87
C LEU A 16 19.56 60.04 -0.04
N ILE A 17 20.10 58.86 -0.34
CA ILE A 17 21.31 58.32 0.28
C ILE A 17 22.39 58.07 -0.78
N ALA A 18 23.66 58.23 -0.41
CA ALA A 18 24.78 57.90 -1.30
C ALA A 18 25.04 56.39 -1.32
N VAL A 19 25.04 55.80 -2.52
CA VAL A 19 25.27 54.37 -2.75
C VAL A 19 26.38 54.21 -3.78
N SER A 20 27.17 53.14 -3.67
CA SER A 20 28.12 52.78 -4.73
C SER A 20 27.40 52.49 -6.05
N GLU A 21 27.93 53.01 -7.15
CA GLU A 21 27.34 52.91 -8.50
C GLU A 21 27.33 51.47 -9.02
N LEU A 22 28.21 50.61 -8.48
CA LEU A 22 28.30 49.19 -8.79
C LEU A 22 27.12 48.38 -8.22
N ALA A 23 26.33 48.95 -7.30
CA ALA A 23 25.16 48.29 -6.74
C ALA A 23 23.98 48.33 -7.75
N ARG A 24 23.90 47.29 -8.59
CA ARG A 24 22.77 47.03 -9.49
C ARG A 24 21.73 46.11 -8.84
N LYS A 25 20.45 46.42 -9.02
CA LYS A 25 19.31 45.63 -8.52
C LYS A 25 19.29 44.25 -9.19
N VAL A 26 19.38 43.17 -8.41
CA VAL A 26 19.10 41.80 -8.87
C VAL A 26 17.60 41.55 -8.74
N THR A 27 16.89 41.45 -9.85
CA THR A 27 15.50 40.99 -9.87
C THR A 27 15.49 39.47 -9.91
N THR A 28 15.29 38.82 -8.76
CA THR A 28 15.06 37.37 -8.69
C THR A 28 13.69 37.04 -9.28
N GLY A 29 13.69 36.55 -10.54
CA GLY A 29 12.50 36.16 -11.30
C GLY A 29 11.87 34.83 -10.84
N THR A 30 11.66 34.64 -9.54
CA THR A 30 11.23 33.34 -8.99
C THR A 30 9.70 33.16 -8.98
N ARG A 31 8.92 34.25 -9.05
CA ARG A 31 7.45 34.20 -8.88
C ARG A 31 6.67 33.59 -10.05
N LYS A 32 7.18 33.64 -11.29
CA LYS A 32 6.43 33.17 -12.47
C LYS A 32 6.45 31.64 -12.63
N LYS A 33 7.46 30.94 -12.12
CA LYS A 33 7.59 29.48 -12.28
C LYS A 33 6.76 28.68 -11.28
N LEU A 34 6.47 29.24 -10.09
CA LEU A 34 5.69 28.55 -9.06
C LEU A 34 4.21 28.40 -9.43
N PHE A 35 3.64 29.42 -10.10
CA PHE A 35 2.22 29.43 -10.45
C PHE A 35 1.89 28.42 -11.57
N THR A 36 2.80 28.20 -12.52
CA THR A 36 2.57 27.25 -13.63
C THR A 36 2.58 25.80 -13.17
N ILE A 37 3.36 25.47 -12.12
CA ILE A 37 3.42 24.12 -11.56
C ILE A 37 2.14 23.78 -10.78
N LEU A 38 1.57 24.74 -10.02
CA LEU A 38 0.36 24.52 -9.25
C LEU A 38 -0.88 24.25 -10.13
N VAL A 39 -1.02 24.98 -11.24
CA VAL A 39 -2.17 24.85 -12.16
C VAL A 39 -2.10 23.54 -12.98
N ALA A 40 -0.90 23.05 -13.29
CA ALA A 40 -0.74 21.75 -13.95
C ALA A 40 -1.11 20.57 -13.03
N LEU A 41 -0.91 20.70 -11.72
CA LEU A 41 -1.21 19.63 -10.76
C LEU A 41 -2.72 19.45 -10.50
N SER A 42 -3.50 20.53 -10.59
CA SER A 42 -4.96 20.47 -10.40
C SER A 42 -5.70 19.79 -11.57
N ALA A 43 -5.08 19.72 -12.75
CA ALA A 43 -5.70 19.10 -13.94
C ALA A 43 -5.43 17.58 -14.06
N ALA A 44 -4.51 17.02 -13.26
CA ALA A 44 -4.13 15.61 -13.32
C ALA A 44 -4.89 14.71 -12.33
N GLY A 45 -5.84 15.26 -11.57
CA GLY A 45 -6.44 14.60 -10.41
C GLY A 45 -7.84 14.02 -10.62
N ILE A 46 -8.15 13.41 -11.78
CA ILE A 46 -9.26 12.43 -11.80
C ILE A 46 -8.66 11.10 -11.33
N ILE A 47 -8.47 10.99 -10.02
CA ILE A 47 -8.20 9.70 -9.39
C ILE A 47 -9.54 8.96 -9.49
N THR A 48 -9.69 8.10 -10.50
CA THR A 48 -10.67 7.02 -10.41
C THR A 48 -10.33 6.28 -9.12
N PRO A 49 -11.26 6.09 -8.17
CA PRO A 49 -11.00 5.21 -7.06
C PRO A 49 -10.72 3.83 -7.66
N ALA A 50 -9.45 3.41 -7.65
CA ALA A 50 -9.14 2.01 -7.74
C ALA A 50 -9.90 1.37 -6.57
N MET A 51 -10.77 0.39 -6.86
CA MET A 51 -11.54 -0.28 -5.82
C MET A 51 -10.56 -1.05 -4.94
N ALA A 52 -10.07 -0.39 -3.90
CA ALA A 52 -9.37 -0.99 -2.80
C ALA A 52 -10.40 -1.71 -1.94
N ALA A 53 -10.11 -2.96 -1.53
CA ALA A 53 -10.88 -3.82 -0.63
C ALA A 53 -12.24 -3.24 -0.18
N GLU A 54 -13.30 -3.59 -0.90
CA GLU A 54 -14.65 -3.12 -0.58
C GLU A 54 -15.26 -4.04 0.49
N MET A 55 -15.60 -3.47 1.64
CA MET A 55 -16.39 -4.14 2.67
C MET A 55 -17.79 -3.55 2.68
N THR A 56 -18.80 -4.38 2.43
CA THR A 56 -20.20 -3.98 2.54
C THR A 56 -20.61 -4.00 4.02
N ILE A 57 -20.71 -2.82 4.61
CA ILE A 57 -20.89 -2.63 6.07
C ILE A 57 -22.28 -2.11 6.44
N ASP A 58 -23.27 -2.23 5.55
CA ASP A 58 -24.65 -1.85 5.84
C ASP A 58 -25.24 -2.72 6.96
N LYS A 59 -25.01 -4.04 6.92
CA LYS A 59 -25.54 -5.02 7.89
C LYS A 59 -24.46 -5.68 8.75
N VAL A 60 -23.26 -5.86 8.23
CA VAL A 60 -22.16 -6.55 8.91
C VAL A 60 -21.23 -5.54 9.57
N TRP A 61 -20.67 -5.87 10.75
CA TRP A 61 -19.68 -5.00 11.38
C TRP A 61 -18.34 -5.13 10.66
N THR A 62 -17.64 -4.01 10.46
CA THR A 62 -16.28 -4.01 9.89
C THR A 62 -15.34 -4.95 10.64
N ARG A 63 -15.50 -5.04 11.97
CA ARG A 63 -14.72 -5.94 12.81
C ARG A 63 -14.93 -7.41 12.44
N ASP A 64 -16.12 -7.82 12.03
CA ASP A 64 -16.38 -9.23 11.72
C ASP A 64 -15.56 -9.69 10.50
N TYR A 65 -15.41 -8.83 9.48
CA TYR A 65 -14.52 -9.08 8.35
C TYR A 65 -13.05 -9.21 8.76
N LEU A 66 -12.59 -8.33 9.67
CA LEU A 66 -11.22 -8.33 10.15
C LEU A 66 -10.94 -9.53 11.06
N ASP A 67 -11.87 -9.85 11.95
CA ASP A 67 -11.76 -10.99 12.86
C ASP A 67 -11.73 -12.30 12.08
N LEU A 68 -12.54 -12.43 11.02
CA LEU A 68 -12.48 -13.58 10.11
C LEU A 68 -11.09 -13.70 9.45
N ALA A 69 -10.62 -12.65 8.79
CA ALA A 69 -9.34 -12.68 8.05
C ALA A 69 -8.11 -12.89 8.95
N GLN A 70 -8.22 -12.58 10.25
CA GLN A 70 -7.12 -12.67 11.22
C GLN A 70 -7.27 -13.85 12.21
N ASN A 71 -8.27 -14.72 11.99
CA ASN A 71 -8.67 -15.78 12.92
C ASN A 71 -8.84 -15.30 14.39
N LYS A 72 -9.50 -14.16 14.56
CA LYS A 72 -9.82 -13.53 15.86
C LYS A 72 -11.30 -13.69 16.20
N GLY A 73 -11.67 -13.24 17.39
CA GLY A 73 -13.03 -13.43 17.91
C GLY A 73 -13.44 -14.90 17.89
N GLN A 74 -14.64 -15.15 17.37
CA GLN A 74 -15.21 -16.48 17.18
C GLN A 74 -14.64 -17.26 15.97
N PHE A 75 -13.92 -16.60 15.05
CA PHE A 75 -13.40 -17.19 13.81
C PHE A 75 -12.06 -17.92 14.01
N LYS A 76 -11.93 -18.70 15.07
CA LYS A 76 -10.71 -19.50 15.29
C LYS A 76 -10.58 -20.57 14.20
N ALA A 77 -9.36 -20.83 13.74
CA ALA A 77 -9.11 -21.90 12.79
C ALA A 77 -9.65 -23.24 13.34
N GLY A 78 -10.37 -23.99 12.50
CA GLY A 78 -11.04 -25.24 12.90
C GLY A 78 -12.39 -25.05 13.62
N ALA A 79 -12.85 -23.82 13.86
CA ALA A 79 -14.18 -23.61 14.43
C ALA A 79 -15.29 -23.92 13.41
N THR A 80 -16.39 -24.50 13.87
CA THR A 80 -17.60 -24.78 13.08
C THR A 80 -18.80 -24.01 13.64
N ASP A 81 -19.94 -24.09 12.94
CA ASP A 81 -21.23 -23.61 13.44
C ASP A 81 -21.22 -22.13 13.85
N ILE A 82 -20.49 -21.32 13.09
CA ILE A 82 -20.31 -19.90 13.38
C ILE A 82 -21.58 -19.12 13.03
N GLU A 83 -22.07 -18.33 13.99
CA GLU A 83 -23.18 -17.42 13.80
C GLU A 83 -22.77 -16.00 14.24
N ILE A 84 -22.99 -14.99 13.38
CA ILE A 84 -22.76 -13.58 13.74
C ILE A 84 -24.08 -12.83 13.89
N GLN A 85 -24.13 -11.91 14.85
CA GLN A 85 -25.24 -10.96 14.96
C GLN A 85 -24.99 -9.76 14.03
N LEU A 86 -25.94 -9.51 13.15
CA LEU A 86 -25.97 -8.36 12.24
C LEU A 86 -26.40 -7.10 13.00
N LYS A 87 -26.15 -5.93 12.38
CA LYS A 87 -26.49 -4.61 12.95
C LYS A 87 -27.97 -4.41 13.22
N ASP A 88 -28.84 -5.11 12.48
CA ASP A 88 -30.30 -5.10 12.68
C ASP A 88 -30.78 -6.09 13.76
N GLY A 89 -29.85 -6.79 14.43
CA GLY A 89 -30.13 -7.77 15.47
C GLY A 89 -30.44 -9.17 14.94
N THR A 90 -30.57 -9.36 13.63
CA THR A 90 -30.71 -10.69 13.03
C THR A 90 -29.39 -11.46 13.06
N THR A 91 -29.43 -12.76 12.77
CA THR A 91 -28.25 -13.63 12.81
C THR A 91 -27.92 -14.17 11.43
N LEU A 92 -26.65 -14.10 11.04
CA LEU A 92 -26.13 -14.74 9.83
C LEU A 92 -25.38 -16.01 10.24
N LYS A 93 -25.79 -17.15 9.68
CA LYS A 93 -25.10 -18.44 9.84
C LYS A 93 -24.02 -18.59 8.77
N PHE A 94 -22.83 -19.00 9.17
CA PHE A 94 -21.75 -19.37 8.25
C PHE A 94 -22.04 -20.75 7.62
N PRO A 95 -21.40 -21.06 6.47
CA PRO A 95 -21.47 -22.39 5.89
C PRO A 95 -21.01 -23.48 6.87
N GLU A 96 -21.54 -24.69 6.72
CA GLU A 96 -21.21 -25.88 7.54
C GLU A 96 -19.83 -26.45 7.16
N VAL A 97 -18.79 -25.64 7.33
CA VAL A 97 -17.39 -25.99 7.13
C VAL A 97 -16.54 -25.40 8.25
N GLU A 98 -15.37 -25.98 8.47
CA GLU A 98 -14.40 -25.42 9.41
C GLU A 98 -13.87 -24.07 8.91
N ILE A 99 -13.70 -23.12 9.83
CA ILE A 99 -13.01 -21.87 9.53
C ILE A 99 -11.56 -22.17 9.14
N PRO A 100 -11.08 -21.72 7.97
CA PRO A 100 -9.71 -21.94 7.53
C PRO A 100 -8.68 -21.26 8.45
N ASP A 101 -7.48 -21.84 8.53
CA ASP A 101 -6.32 -21.13 9.05
C ASP A 101 -5.78 -20.17 7.97
N PHE A 102 -5.85 -18.87 8.22
CA PHE A 102 -5.33 -17.83 7.34
C PHE A 102 -3.87 -17.46 7.63
N SER A 103 -3.18 -18.15 8.55
CA SER A 103 -1.75 -17.95 8.82
C SER A 103 -0.82 -18.04 7.61
N PRO A 104 -1.13 -18.78 6.52
CA PRO A 104 -0.32 -18.77 5.30
C PRO A 104 -0.28 -17.41 4.59
N ALA A 105 -1.29 -16.56 4.75
CA ALA A 105 -1.30 -15.23 4.14
C ALA A 105 -0.26 -14.33 4.82
N SER A 106 0.50 -13.57 4.02
CA SER A 106 1.47 -12.61 4.56
C SER A 106 0.76 -11.46 5.27
N ASN A 107 1.50 -10.73 6.12
CA ASN A 107 0.98 -9.59 6.88
C ASN A 107 0.28 -8.52 6.00
N LYS A 108 0.65 -8.45 4.71
CA LYS A 108 0.08 -7.49 3.73
C LYS A 108 -1.03 -8.10 2.87
N GLY A 109 -1.29 -9.41 2.98
CA GLY A 109 -2.32 -10.14 2.23
C GLY A 109 -2.04 -10.33 0.72
N ALA A 110 -0.93 -9.81 0.21
CA ALA A 110 -0.61 -9.86 -1.23
C ALA A 110 0.13 -11.14 -1.67
N THR A 111 0.60 -11.94 -0.72
CA THR A 111 1.35 -13.18 -0.94
C THR A 111 0.89 -14.24 0.05
N THR A 112 0.96 -15.51 -0.36
CA THR A 112 0.59 -16.65 0.47
C THR A 112 1.72 -17.67 0.49
N SER A 113 2.14 -18.11 1.69
CA SER A 113 3.15 -19.16 1.84
C SER A 113 2.59 -20.50 1.38
N ILE A 114 3.39 -21.26 0.62
CA ILE A 114 3.10 -22.65 0.24
C ILE A 114 4.11 -23.62 0.88
N GLY A 115 4.77 -23.17 1.96
CA GLY A 115 5.68 -23.97 2.77
C GLY A 115 7.16 -23.77 2.42
N GLY A 116 8.00 -23.98 3.44
CA GLY A 116 9.45 -23.80 3.32
C GLY A 116 9.81 -22.40 2.87
N ALA A 117 10.55 -22.27 1.76
CA ALA A 117 11.02 -20.99 1.22
C ALA A 117 10.24 -20.59 -0.03
N PHE A 118 8.96 -20.92 -0.11
CA PHE A 118 8.14 -20.67 -1.29
C PHE A 118 6.85 -19.95 -0.95
N SER A 119 6.45 -19.02 -1.82
CA SER A 119 5.16 -18.33 -1.75
C SER A 119 4.56 -18.14 -3.14
N VAL A 120 3.27 -17.82 -3.19
CA VAL A 120 2.53 -17.54 -4.42
C VAL A 120 1.91 -16.14 -4.38
N THR A 121 1.75 -15.53 -5.55
CA THR A 121 1.12 -14.21 -5.74
C THR A 121 0.66 -14.04 -7.20
N ALA A 122 0.05 -12.89 -7.51
CA ALA A 122 -0.26 -12.48 -8.87
C ALA A 122 0.99 -11.96 -9.61
N SER A 123 1.20 -12.36 -10.86
CA SER A 123 2.39 -11.99 -11.64
C SER A 123 2.43 -10.49 -11.95
N HIS A 124 1.27 -9.87 -12.17
CA HIS A 124 1.14 -8.44 -12.48
C HIS A 124 1.51 -7.52 -11.32
N ASN A 125 1.60 -8.02 -10.09
CA ASN A 125 2.15 -7.26 -8.96
C ASN A 125 3.62 -6.87 -9.19
N GLY A 126 4.30 -7.51 -10.15
CA GLY A 126 5.69 -7.23 -10.49
C GLY A 126 6.66 -7.70 -9.40
N THR A 127 7.95 -7.46 -9.58
CA THR A 127 9.01 -7.89 -8.64
C THR A 127 9.40 -6.80 -7.65
N THR A 128 9.12 -5.54 -7.95
CA THR A 128 9.56 -4.38 -7.17
C THR A 128 8.51 -3.89 -6.18
N HIS A 129 7.27 -4.40 -6.27
CA HIS A 129 6.21 -4.02 -5.35
C HIS A 129 6.58 -4.35 -3.90
N HIS A 130 6.34 -3.42 -2.99
CA HIS A 130 6.82 -3.50 -1.60
C HIS A 130 6.20 -4.66 -0.81
N ALA A 131 5.09 -5.23 -1.25
CA ALA A 131 4.49 -6.42 -0.65
C ALA A 131 5.01 -7.74 -1.26
N ILE A 132 5.72 -7.68 -2.39
CA ILE A 132 6.20 -8.83 -3.14
C ILE A 132 7.71 -9.02 -2.99
N ALA A 133 8.47 -7.93 -3.09
CA ALA A 133 9.93 -7.93 -2.94
C ALA A 133 10.36 -8.33 -1.53
N THR A 134 9.65 -7.80 -0.52
CA THR A 134 9.81 -8.15 0.90
C THR A 134 8.46 -8.53 1.48
N GLN A 135 8.36 -9.78 1.88
CA GLN A 135 7.17 -10.43 2.41
C GLN A 135 7.39 -10.63 3.91
N SER A 136 6.34 -10.47 4.70
CA SER A 136 6.46 -10.57 6.16
C SER A 136 5.40 -11.51 6.70
N TRP A 137 5.81 -12.41 7.59
CA TRP A 137 4.91 -13.19 8.43
C TRP A 137 5.29 -12.93 9.88
N GLY A 138 4.31 -12.61 10.72
CA GLY A 138 4.58 -12.22 12.09
C GLY A 138 5.55 -11.04 12.16
N GLN A 139 6.72 -11.24 12.75
CA GLN A 139 7.77 -10.21 12.88
C GLN A 139 8.99 -10.46 11.97
N THR A 140 8.92 -11.44 11.06
CA THR A 140 10.04 -11.83 10.22
C THR A 140 9.83 -11.37 8.78
N ASP A 141 10.87 -10.76 8.21
CA ASP A 141 10.94 -10.37 6.80
C ASP A 141 11.71 -11.40 5.95
N TYR A 142 11.13 -11.69 4.79
CA TYR A 142 11.60 -12.62 3.77
C TYR A 142 11.72 -11.92 2.43
N LYS A 143 12.86 -12.07 1.75
CA LYS A 143 13.10 -11.44 0.45
C LYS A 143 12.81 -12.44 -0.66
N ALA A 144 12.05 -12.01 -1.67
CA ALA A 144 11.90 -12.77 -2.89
C ALA A 144 13.20 -12.68 -3.72
N ILE A 145 13.87 -13.82 -3.91
CA ILE A 145 15.16 -13.91 -4.62
C ILE A 145 15.01 -14.47 -6.04
N ASN A 146 13.91 -15.15 -6.34
CA ASN A 146 13.60 -15.65 -7.68
C ASN A 146 12.08 -15.82 -7.85
N ARG A 147 11.60 -15.91 -9.09
CA ARG A 147 10.20 -16.24 -9.40
C ARG A 147 10.06 -16.98 -10.72
N MET A 148 8.99 -17.78 -10.81
CA MET A 148 8.48 -18.37 -12.05
C MET A 148 7.03 -17.94 -12.24
N THR A 149 6.61 -17.67 -13.48
CA THR A 149 5.29 -17.13 -13.80
C THR A 149 4.63 -17.85 -14.98
N LYS A 150 3.31 -18.03 -14.93
CA LYS A 150 2.49 -18.49 -16.06
C LYS A 150 1.14 -17.77 -16.02
N GLY A 151 0.81 -17.03 -17.07
CA GLY A 151 -0.35 -16.12 -17.04
C GLY A 151 -0.19 -15.11 -15.91
N ASP A 152 -1.23 -14.93 -15.09
CA ASP A 152 -1.17 -14.07 -13.91
C ASP A 152 -0.79 -14.81 -12.61
N PHE A 153 -0.33 -16.06 -12.69
CA PHE A 153 0.12 -16.82 -11.52
C PHE A 153 1.64 -16.76 -11.36
N ALA A 154 2.13 -16.44 -10.16
CA ALA A 154 3.56 -16.41 -9.84
C ALA A 154 3.87 -17.28 -8.62
N VAL A 155 4.91 -18.11 -8.73
CA VAL A 155 5.56 -18.80 -7.61
C VAL A 155 6.89 -18.11 -7.34
N GLN A 156 7.16 -17.80 -6.08
CA GLN A 156 8.36 -17.09 -5.64
C GLN A 156 9.23 -17.97 -4.76
N ARG A 157 10.54 -17.83 -4.92
CA ARG A 157 11.55 -18.36 -4.00
C ARG A 157 11.94 -17.26 -3.03
N LEU A 158 11.87 -17.57 -1.74
CA LEU A 158 12.31 -16.71 -0.64
C LEU A 158 13.77 -17.03 -0.26
N ASP A 159 14.44 -16.06 0.36
CA ASP A 159 15.80 -16.19 0.87
C ASP A 159 15.93 -17.10 2.11
N LYS A 160 14.83 -17.26 2.86
CA LYS A 160 14.77 -18.09 4.08
C LYS A 160 13.51 -18.96 4.10
N PHE A 161 13.51 -19.98 4.95
CA PHE A 161 12.31 -20.77 5.24
C PHE A 161 11.37 -19.98 6.17
N VAL A 162 10.10 -19.87 5.77
CA VAL A 162 9.03 -19.28 6.58
C VAL A 162 8.77 -20.20 7.77
N VAL A 163 8.76 -19.65 8.99
CA VAL A 163 8.66 -20.42 10.24
C VAL A 163 7.34 -20.18 10.98
N GLU A 164 6.60 -19.12 10.62
CA GLU A 164 5.35 -18.73 11.27
C GLU A 164 4.15 -19.59 10.85
N THR A 165 4.27 -20.30 9.74
CA THR A 165 3.20 -21.11 9.13
C THR A 165 3.80 -22.26 8.34
N THR A 166 3.09 -23.38 8.29
CA THR A 166 3.42 -24.51 7.40
C THR A 166 3.16 -24.17 5.92
N GLY A 167 2.41 -23.09 5.66
CA GLY A 167 1.92 -22.73 4.34
C GLY A 167 0.68 -23.52 3.93
N ALA A 168 0.02 -23.06 2.87
CA ALA A 168 -1.06 -23.79 2.22
C ALA A 168 -0.44 -24.85 1.30
N THR A 169 -0.31 -26.07 1.82
CA THR A 169 0.34 -27.19 1.11
C THR A 169 -0.59 -27.97 0.20
N ASP A 170 -1.90 -27.88 0.46
CA ASP A 170 -2.92 -28.51 -0.38
C ASP A 170 -3.33 -27.58 -1.53
N SER A 171 -3.80 -28.18 -2.63
CA SER A 171 -4.23 -27.45 -3.81
C SER A 171 -5.51 -28.04 -4.37
N VAL A 172 -6.29 -27.20 -5.06
CA VAL A 172 -7.49 -27.63 -5.76
C VAL A 172 -7.09 -28.31 -7.07
N ASP A 173 -7.68 -29.48 -7.36
CA ASP A 173 -7.54 -30.13 -8.66
C ASP A 173 -8.48 -29.49 -9.68
N PHE A 174 -7.92 -28.73 -10.61
CA PHE A 174 -8.69 -28.07 -11.66
C PHE A 174 -9.20 -29.01 -12.75
N ASN A 175 -8.81 -30.30 -12.75
CA ASN A 175 -9.28 -31.27 -13.74
C ASN A 175 -10.64 -31.91 -13.37
N MET A 176 -11.16 -31.65 -12.17
CA MET A 176 -12.42 -32.25 -11.69
C MET A 176 -13.68 -31.77 -12.43
N ASN A 177 -13.58 -30.78 -13.34
CA ASN A 177 -14.69 -30.27 -14.13
C ASN A 177 -14.73 -30.84 -15.57
N SER A 178 -13.97 -31.91 -15.86
CA SER A 178 -13.82 -32.45 -17.22
C SER A 178 -14.74 -33.64 -17.58
N ASP A 179 -15.84 -33.81 -16.83
CA ASP A 179 -16.89 -34.79 -17.15
C ASP A 179 -17.88 -34.30 -18.23
#